data_AF-A0A8S3UQ06-F1
#
_entry.id   AF-A0A8S3UQ06-F1
#
_cell.length_a   1.000
_cell.length_b   1.000
_cell.length_c   1.000
_cell.angle_alpha   90.00
_cell.angle_beta   90.00
_cell.angle_gamma   90.00
#
_symmetry.space_group_name_H-M   'P 1'
#
loop_
_entity.id
_entity.type
_entity.pdbx_description
1 polymer ?
#
loop_
_entity_poly.entity_id
_entity_poly.type
_entity_poly.pdbx_seq_one_letter_code
_entity_poly.pdbx_strand_id
1 'polypeptide(L)'
;MERIITTRVECYVESENILDIEQEGFRHFRSTTNALLNLTQSILDGFNLDNFTLAVLIDFEKAYDSVWREGLLVKLHQYGIKGKIWKWIQAFLNERYSRCIVNKHEGQWCRTETGLPQGKKAGKSLGILREIKGIGNIKTKFLIQVYNSIIGSIFLYASCIWQTGKEEHLKKLNAIQRKGLSICLGVSATASLEVLQVMAGVLPLDLRREEMAIRDIARLNSYSTKIPIRNKIDEWKNKETVDKFISPLVLMLQQAKNMKEETDISVDDIEPEYQFQGLQASKSPPEYWLSPSTVVAFTDGSCQSNPGPCGAGAIVIFNNKEIELKQPVSKRGSILLAELVAIKLVLDYVSRIENKTLIEEVKIFSDSQTAIGILTLNWKIENNRSTSHEIISLIKCIQKHHGIKINFDWTPGHADVRGNEIADKLAKEAAKEANQIQKEAHITVTKQDIKTAARILVNKKWQHRWDNSDTGRLLSSDCQQKSTFDYPDHKTAKIIRNLRSGYYLKNYQNKINQNIDPKCECGQLETVEHYLLFCENYEEARQKLIHEIYYQHRIVAY
;
A
#
# COMPACT_ATOMS: atom_id res chain seq x y z
N MET A 1 -12.76 -11.10 -23.06
CA MET A 1 -14.23 -11.17 -22.96
C MET A 1 -14.68 -11.52 -21.54
N GLU A 2 -14.19 -12.61 -20.95
CA GLU A 2 -14.48 -13.02 -19.55
C GLU A 2 -14.34 -11.86 -18.55
N ARG A 3 -13.19 -11.18 -18.50
CA ARG A 3 -12.96 -10.01 -17.62
C ARG A 3 -14.07 -8.95 -17.70
N ILE A 4 -14.57 -8.63 -18.90
CA ILE A 4 -15.62 -7.60 -19.09
C ILE A 4 -16.94 -8.07 -18.49
N ILE A 5 -17.27 -9.36 -18.67
CA ILE A 5 -18.50 -9.95 -18.14
C ILE A 5 -18.41 -10.08 -16.62
N THR A 6 -17.28 -10.53 -16.10
CA THR A 6 -17.00 -10.58 -14.66
C THR A 6 -17.20 -9.22 -14.01
N THR A 7 -16.57 -8.16 -14.52
CA THR A 7 -16.73 -6.81 -13.95
C THR A 7 -18.19 -6.33 -13.98
N ARG A 8 -18.94 -6.58 -15.06
CA ARG A 8 -20.36 -6.19 -15.14
C ARG A 8 -21.25 -6.96 -14.17
N VAL A 9 -21.02 -8.26 -14.04
CA VAL A 9 -21.77 -9.12 -13.11
C VAL A 9 -21.44 -8.75 -11.67
N GLU A 10 -20.16 -8.52 -11.35
CA GLU A 10 -19.73 -8.03 -10.03
C GLU A 10 -20.42 -6.71 -9.67
N CYS A 11 -20.43 -5.72 -10.58
CA CYS A 11 -21.13 -4.46 -10.34
C CYS A 11 -22.62 -4.64 -10.05
N TYR A 12 -23.31 -5.52 -10.80
CA TYR A 12 -24.74 -5.79 -10.61
C TYR A 12 -25.03 -6.52 -9.29
N VAL A 13 -24.23 -7.54 -8.99
CA VAL A 13 -24.36 -8.36 -7.78
C VAL A 13 -24.14 -7.53 -6.52
N GLU A 14 -23.18 -6.59 -6.55
CA GLU A 14 -22.93 -5.66 -5.46
C GLU A 14 -24.00 -4.55 -5.38
N SER A 15 -24.52 -4.03 -6.50
CA SER A 15 -25.55 -2.98 -6.48
C SER A 15 -26.90 -3.47 -5.94
N GLU A 16 -27.25 -4.72 -6.24
CA GLU A 16 -28.49 -5.35 -5.80
C GLU A 16 -28.36 -6.09 -4.45
N ASN A 17 -27.19 -6.02 -3.78
CA ASN A 17 -26.90 -6.70 -2.52
C ASN A 17 -27.24 -8.20 -2.53
N ILE A 18 -26.92 -8.90 -3.61
CA ILE A 18 -27.29 -10.33 -3.79
C ILE A 18 -26.43 -11.25 -2.90
N LEU A 19 -25.17 -10.86 -2.66
CA LEU A 19 -24.25 -11.63 -1.82
C LEU A 19 -24.40 -11.23 -0.36
N ASP A 20 -24.25 -12.23 0.51
CA ASP A 20 -24.23 -12.03 1.96
C ASP A 20 -23.13 -11.03 2.36
N ILE A 21 -23.42 -10.17 3.33
CA ILE A 21 -22.50 -9.11 3.75
C ILE A 21 -21.22 -9.65 4.42
N GLU A 22 -21.27 -10.85 4.98
CA GLU A 22 -20.15 -11.56 5.62
C GLU A 22 -19.35 -12.41 4.61
N GLN A 23 -19.81 -12.56 3.36
CA GLN A 23 -19.03 -13.25 2.34
C GLN A 23 -17.78 -12.45 1.96
N GLU A 24 -16.60 -12.99 2.25
CA GLU A 24 -15.30 -12.37 1.96
C GLU A 24 -14.61 -12.90 0.69
N GLY A 25 -14.93 -14.12 0.27
CA GLY A 25 -14.30 -14.76 -0.89
C GLY A 25 -14.75 -14.12 -2.22
N PHE A 26 -13.79 -13.92 -3.15
CA PHE A 26 -14.03 -13.50 -4.53
C PHE A 26 -14.76 -12.16 -4.70
N ARG A 27 -14.63 -11.24 -3.74
CA ARG A 27 -15.26 -9.91 -3.78
C ARG A 27 -14.23 -8.80 -3.69
N HIS A 28 -14.56 -7.66 -4.29
CA HIS A 28 -13.73 -6.47 -4.18
C HIS A 28 -13.69 -5.96 -2.73
N PHE A 29 -12.51 -5.53 -2.29
CA PHE A 29 -12.26 -5.03 -0.92
C PHE A 29 -12.50 -6.06 0.20
N ARG A 30 -12.57 -7.33 -0.17
CA ARG A 30 -12.69 -8.46 0.74
C ARG A 30 -11.45 -9.35 0.64
N SER A 31 -11.07 -10.01 1.73
CA SER A 31 -9.87 -10.85 1.74
C SER A 31 -9.94 -11.98 2.76
N THR A 32 -9.16 -13.04 2.53
CA THR A 32 -9.01 -14.12 3.52
C THR A 32 -8.47 -13.61 4.86
N THR A 33 -7.60 -12.59 4.83
CA THR A 33 -7.13 -11.90 6.02
C THR A 33 -8.26 -11.18 6.76
N ASN A 34 -9.21 -10.54 6.05
CA ASN A 34 -10.36 -9.91 6.70
C ASN A 34 -11.25 -10.96 7.40
N ALA A 35 -11.54 -12.06 6.71
CA ALA A 35 -12.32 -13.17 7.27
C ALA A 35 -11.68 -13.72 8.54
N LEU A 36 -10.37 -13.97 8.50
CA LEU A 36 -9.61 -14.46 9.65
C LEU A 36 -9.57 -13.44 10.79
N LEU A 37 -9.41 -12.15 10.49
CA LEU A 37 -9.42 -11.09 11.49
C LEU A 37 -10.79 -10.99 12.17
N ASN A 38 -11.88 -11.03 11.39
CA ASN A 38 -13.25 -11.03 11.92
C ASN A 38 -13.52 -12.23 12.82
N LEU A 39 -13.16 -13.44 12.37
CA LEU A 39 -13.30 -14.67 13.15
C LEU A 39 -12.49 -14.60 14.45
N THR A 40 -11.22 -14.21 14.36
CA THR A 40 -10.33 -14.10 15.52
C THR A 40 -10.86 -13.08 16.52
N GLN A 41 -11.33 -11.93 16.04
CA GLN A 41 -11.93 -10.91 16.90
C GLN A 41 -13.16 -11.43 17.62
N SER A 42 -14.10 -12.06 16.91
CA SER A 42 -15.31 -12.63 17.53
C SER A 42 -14.99 -13.70 18.58
N ILE A 43 -13.95 -14.51 18.36
CA ILE A 43 -13.49 -15.51 19.35
C ILE A 43 -12.96 -14.83 20.61
N LEU A 44 -12.10 -13.82 20.43
CA LEU A 44 -11.48 -13.12 21.55
C LEU A 44 -12.48 -12.26 22.32
N ASP A 45 -13.46 -11.67 21.65
CA ASP A 45 -14.59 -10.97 22.28
C ASP A 45 -15.38 -11.91 23.18
N GLY A 46 -15.67 -13.12 22.69
CA GLY A 46 -16.29 -14.17 23.50
C GLY A 46 -15.45 -14.51 24.74
N PHE A 47 -14.14 -14.72 24.59
CA PHE A 47 -13.26 -15.03 25.71
C PHE A 47 -13.10 -13.88 26.71
N ASN A 48 -13.10 -12.63 26.25
CA ASN A 48 -13.03 -11.46 27.12
C ASN A 48 -14.34 -11.24 27.90
N LEU A 49 -15.45 -11.76 27.40
CA LEU A 49 -16.74 -11.80 28.11
C LEU A 49 -16.94 -13.09 28.92
N ASP A 50 -15.90 -13.91 29.08
CA ASP A 50 -15.93 -15.23 29.72
C ASP A 50 -17.04 -16.16 29.15
N ASN A 51 -17.41 -15.98 27.87
CA ASN A 51 -18.37 -16.80 27.16
C ASN A 51 -17.72 -18.06 26.56
N PHE A 52 -18.54 -19.11 26.38
CA PHE A 52 -18.16 -20.28 25.58
C PHE A 52 -18.32 -19.98 24.08
N THR A 53 -17.21 -20.07 23.34
CA THR A 53 -17.21 -19.85 21.88
C THR A 53 -17.09 -21.19 21.14
N LEU A 54 -18.04 -21.48 20.25
CA LEU A 54 -18.00 -22.64 19.35
C LEU A 54 -17.78 -22.19 17.91
N ALA A 55 -16.79 -22.77 17.23
CA ALA A 55 -16.55 -22.55 15.80
C ALA A 55 -16.95 -23.80 15.00
N VAL A 56 -17.83 -23.62 14.01
CA VAL A 56 -18.22 -24.67 13.07
C VAL A 56 -17.54 -24.39 11.74
N LEU A 57 -16.60 -25.25 11.36
CA LEU A 57 -15.85 -25.13 10.10
C LEU A 57 -16.39 -26.17 9.10
N ILE A 58 -16.83 -25.69 7.93
CA ILE A 58 -17.41 -26.53 6.87
C ILE A 58 -16.56 -26.35 5.62
N ASP A 59 -16.22 -27.46 4.97
CA ASP A 59 -15.53 -27.48 3.68
C ASP A 59 -16.27 -28.39 2.69
N PHE A 60 -16.25 -28.01 1.41
CA PHE A 60 -16.91 -28.77 0.34
C PHE A 60 -15.87 -29.49 -0.51
N GLU A 61 -15.97 -30.82 -0.59
CA GLU A 61 -15.09 -31.60 -1.44
C GLU A 61 -15.28 -31.23 -2.92
N LYS A 62 -14.19 -30.84 -3.59
CA LYS A 62 -14.15 -30.51 -5.03
C LYS A 62 -15.24 -29.52 -5.46
N ALA A 63 -15.43 -28.47 -4.66
CA ALA A 63 -16.52 -27.50 -4.83
C ALA A 63 -16.71 -26.99 -6.27
N TYR A 64 -15.61 -26.76 -7.02
CA TYR A 64 -15.69 -26.31 -8.41
C TYR A 64 -16.05 -27.44 -9.39
N ASP A 65 -15.62 -28.67 -9.15
CA ASP A 65 -15.82 -29.80 -10.06
C ASP A 65 -17.23 -30.42 -9.89
N SER A 66 -17.82 -30.23 -8.70
CA SER A 66 -19.13 -30.74 -8.31
C SER A 66 -20.29 -29.79 -8.62
N VAL A 67 -20.06 -28.65 -9.28
CA VAL A 67 -21.11 -27.67 -9.57
C VAL A 67 -22.13 -28.24 -10.57
N TRP A 68 -23.40 -28.29 -10.16
CA TRP A 68 -24.54 -28.57 -11.03
C TRP A 68 -24.84 -27.36 -11.93
N ARG A 69 -24.52 -27.47 -13.23
CA ARG A 69 -24.51 -26.34 -14.17
C ARG A 69 -25.91 -25.82 -14.49
N GLU A 70 -26.87 -26.72 -14.68
CA GLU A 70 -28.27 -26.36 -14.97
C GLU A 70 -28.88 -25.63 -13.77
N GLY A 71 -28.65 -26.15 -12.56
CA GLY A 71 -29.07 -25.50 -11.33
C GLY A 71 -28.43 -24.12 -11.13
N LEU A 72 -27.15 -23.97 -11.48
CA LEU A 72 -26.47 -22.68 -11.47
C LEU A 72 -27.12 -21.69 -12.45
N LEU A 73 -27.42 -22.10 -13.69
CA LEU A 73 -28.06 -21.24 -14.69
C LEU A 73 -29.46 -20.78 -14.27
N VAL A 74 -30.24 -21.66 -13.61
CA VAL A 74 -31.54 -21.32 -13.02
C VAL A 74 -31.39 -20.29 -11.91
N LYS A 75 -30.45 -20.51 -10.97
CA LYS A 75 -30.18 -19.56 -9.87
C LYS A 75 -29.75 -18.19 -10.39
N LEU A 76 -28.83 -18.12 -11.35
CA LEU A 76 -28.40 -16.86 -11.95
C LEU A 76 -29.57 -16.10 -12.61
N HIS A 77 -30.49 -16.84 -13.25
CA HIS A 77 -31.69 -16.24 -13.84
C HIS A 77 -32.66 -15.69 -12.78
N GLN A 78 -32.84 -16.41 -11.67
CA GLN A 78 -33.66 -15.98 -10.53
C GLN A 78 -33.08 -14.74 -9.84
N TYR A 79 -31.75 -14.64 -9.76
CA TYR A 79 -31.02 -13.46 -9.28
C TYR A 79 -31.04 -12.27 -10.26
N GLY A 80 -31.79 -12.35 -11.37
CA GLY A 80 -31.98 -11.24 -12.29
C GLY A 80 -30.95 -11.13 -13.42
N ILE A 81 -29.97 -12.04 -13.50
CA ILE A 81 -29.02 -12.08 -14.62
C ILE A 81 -29.73 -12.66 -15.86
N LYS A 82 -30.09 -11.78 -16.80
CA LYS A 82 -30.88 -12.11 -18.00
C LYS A 82 -30.22 -11.63 -19.30
N GLY A 83 -30.89 -11.91 -20.43
CA GLY A 83 -30.50 -11.37 -21.74
C GLY A 83 -29.19 -11.93 -22.28
N LYS A 84 -28.38 -11.04 -22.90
CA LYS A 84 -27.14 -11.43 -23.61
C LYS A 84 -26.07 -12.00 -22.67
N ILE A 85 -25.98 -11.48 -21.44
CA ILE A 85 -25.02 -11.96 -20.43
C ILE A 85 -25.36 -13.40 -20.02
N TRP A 86 -26.64 -13.67 -19.73
CA TRP A 86 -27.10 -15.02 -19.39
C TRP A 86 -26.85 -16.02 -20.52
N LYS A 87 -27.18 -15.67 -21.77
CA LYS A 87 -26.92 -16.52 -22.95
C LYS A 87 -25.42 -16.79 -23.14
N TRP A 88 -24.57 -15.79 -22.87
CA TRP A 88 -23.13 -15.97 -22.93
C TRP A 88 -22.64 -16.93 -21.86
N ILE A 89 -23.11 -16.82 -20.60
CA ILE A 89 -22.74 -17.73 -19.51
C ILE A 89 -23.19 -19.15 -19.83
N GLN A 90 -24.40 -19.32 -20.37
CA GLN A 90 -24.89 -20.61 -20.84
C GLN A 90 -23.98 -21.21 -21.92
N ALA A 91 -23.62 -20.43 -22.95
CA ALA A 91 -22.69 -20.88 -23.98
C ALA A 91 -21.28 -21.17 -23.42
N PHE A 92 -20.84 -20.42 -22.41
CA PHE A 92 -19.56 -20.64 -21.75
C PHE A 92 -19.53 -21.96 -20.96
N LEU A 93 -20.64 -22.37 -20.36
CA LEU A 93 -20.71 -23.58 -19.52
C LEU A 93 -21.08 -24.86 -20.30
N ASN A 94 -21.65 -24.72 -21.50
CA ASN A 94 -22.11 -25.83 -22.32
C ASN A 94 -20.96 -26.49 -23.13
N GLU A 95 -21.15 -27.77 -23.47
CA GLU A 95 -20.33 -28.56 -24.41
C GLU A 95 -18.82 -28.53 -24.19
N ARG A 96 -18.40 -28.70 -22.92
CA ARG A 96 -16.98 -28.79 -22.59
C ARG A 96 -16.42 -30.21 -22.66
N TYR A 97 -15.22 -30.28 -23.21
CA TYR A 97 -14.39 -31.47 -23.28
C TYR A 97 -13.08 -31.23 -22.56
N SER A 98 -12.61 -32.25 -21.85
CA SER A 98 -11.33 -32.28 -21.15
C SER A 98 -10.49 -33.45 -21.65
N ARG A 99 -9.16 -33.37 -21.52
CA ARG A 99 -8.25 -34.50 -21.73
C ARG A 99 -7.03 -34.37 -20.83
N CYS A 100 -6.44 -35.50 -20.45
CA CYS A 100 -5.21 -35.50 -19.67
C CYS A 100 -4.00 -35.49 -20.61
N ILE A 101 -2.95 -34.74 -20.27
CA ILE A 101 -1.67 -34.78 -20.96
C ILE A 101 -0.61 -35.23 -19.94
N VAL A 102 0.00 -36.39 -20.16
CA VAL A 102 1.03 -36.95 -19.29
C VAL A 102 2.27 -37.21 -20.13
N ASN A 103 3.43 -36.64 -19.75
CA ASN A 103 4.69 -36.81 -20.48
C ASN A 103 4.58 -36.53 -21.99
N LYS A 104 3.83 -35.50 -22.37
CA LYS A 104 3.52 -35.11 -23.78
C LYS A 104 2.61 -36.08 -24.55
N HIS A 105 2.11 -37.14 -23.92
CA HIS A 105 1.07 -37.98 -24.50
C HIS A 105 -0.31 -37.44 -24.13
N GLU A 106 -1.15 -37.26 -25.14
CA GLU A 106 -2.51 -36.73 -24.99
C GLU A 106 -3.50 -37.88 -24.89
N GLY A 107 -4.33 -37.87 -23.85
CA GLY A 107 -5.46 -38.79 -23.71
C GLY A 107 -6.63 -38.40 -24.61
N GLN A 108 -7.65 -39.26 -24.65
CA GLN A 108 -8.89 -39.00 -25.37
C GLN A 108 -9.67 -37.83 -24.77
N TRP A 109 -10.43 -37.14 -25.63
CA TRP A 109 -11.37 -36.11 -25.20
C TRP A 109 -12.55 -36.75 -24.49
N CYS A 110 -12.75 -36.39 -23.23
CA CYS A 110 -13.92 -36.77 -22.44
C CYS A 110 -14.81 -35.55 -22.20
N ARG A 111 -16.11 -35.71 -22.45
CA ARG A 111 -17.10 -34.67 -22.16
C ARG A 111 -17.25 -34.53 -20.65
N THR A 112 -17.28 -33.30 -20.16
CA THR A 112 -17.45 -33.00 -18.73
C THR A 112 -18.85 -32.46 -18.50
N GLU A 113 -19.69 -33.20 -17.78
CA GLU A 113 -21.10 -32.84 -17.51
C GLU A 113 -21.25 -31.88 -16.32
N THR A 114 -20.37 -31.98 -15.32
CA THR A 114 -20.38 -31.12 -14.13
C THR A 114 -19.13 -30.24 -14.01
N GLY A 115 -19.21 -29.21 -13.17
CA GLY A 115 -18.07 -28.44 -12.73
C GLY A 115 -17.66 -27.23 -13.58
N LEU A 116 -16.72 -26.43 -13.06
CA LEU A 116 -16.23 -25.16 -13.61
C LEU A 116 -14.73 -25.25 -13.96
N PRO A 117 -14.25 -24.54 -15.00
CA PRO A 117 -12.84 -24.56 -15.40
C PRO A 117 -11.92 -23.88 -14.37
N GLN A 118 -10.87 -24.57 -13.92
CA GLN A 118 -9.91 -24.05 -12.93
C GLN A 118 -8.63 -23.48 -13.59
N GLY A 119 -8.12 -22.36 -13.06
CA GLY A 119 -6.81 -21.79 -13.42
C GLY A 119 -5.66 -22.37 -12.59
N LYS A 120 -4.43 -22.35 -13.14
CA LYS A 120 -3.23 -22.95 -12.52
C LYS A 120 -2.86 -22.30 -11.17
N LYS A 121 -2.53 -23.13 -10.17
CA LYS A 121 -1.95 -22.73 -8.87
C LYS A 121 -0.44 -22.99 -8.87
N ALA A 122 0.35 -22.05 -8.36
CA ALA A 122 1.80 -22.19 -8.19
C ALA A 122 2.16 -22.54 -6.74
N GLY A 123 3.03 -23.53 -6.55
CA GLY A 123 3.59 -23.87 -5.25
C GLY A 123 4.86 -24.72 -5.37
N LYS A 124 5.99 -24.18 -4.85
CA LYS A 124 7.18 -24.89 -4.34
C LYS A 124 8.27 -23.85 -3.97
N SER A 125 8.18 -23.28 -2.77
CA SER A 125 8.81 -21.98 -2.45
C SER A 125 10.13 -22.03 -1.64
N LEU A 126 10.80 -23.17 -1.50
CA LEU A 126 12.10 -23.25 -0.79
C LEU A 126 13.19 -23.99 -1.57
N GLY A 127 12.80 -24.97 -2.40
CA GLY A 127 13.72 -25.67 -3.31
C GLY A 127 14.32 -24.73 -4.37
N ILE A 128 13.51 -23.81 -4.89
CA ILE A 128 13.91 -22.84 -5.92
C ILE A 128 15.11 -21.97 -5.49
N LEU A 129 15.18 -21.54 -4.24
CA LEU A 129 16.31 -20.73 -3.74
C LEU A 129 17.63 -21.51 -3.68
N ARG A 130 17.57 -22.83 -3.42
CA ARG A 130 18.76 -23.69 -3.41
C ARG A 130 19.21 -24.03 -4.83
N GLU A 131 18.26 -24.29 -5.73
CA GLU A 131 18.52 -24.56 -7.14
C GLU A 131 19.09 -23.33 -7.84
N ILE A 132 18.53 -22.14 -7.61
CA ILE A 132 19.06 -20.87 -8.14
C ILE A 132 20.49 -20.62 -7.62
N LYS A 133 20.80 -20.90 -6.35
CA LYS A 133 22.17 -20.79 -5.82
C LYS A 133 23.16 -21.73 -6.53
N GLY A 134 22.70 -22.88 -7.04
CA GLY A 134 23.53 -23.83 -7.78
C GLY A 134 23.96 -23.32 -9.16
N ILE A 135 23.29 -22.29 -9.67
CA ILE A 135 23.67 -21.58 -10.89
C ILE A 135 24.73 -20.54 -10.47
N GLY A 136 25.99 -20.77 -10.83
CA GLY A 136 27.09 -19.85 -10.49
C GLY A 136 26.86 -18.41 -11.00
N ASN A 137 27.57 -17.44 -10.43
CA ASN A 137 27.57 -16.00 -10.80
C ASN A 137 26.30 -15.17 -10.50
N ILE A 138 25.53 -15.49 -9.44
CA ILE A 138 24.37 -14.69 -9.03
C ILE A 138 24.73 -13.63 -7.97
N LYS A 139 24.28 -12.38 -8.20
CA LYS A 139 24.44 -11.27 -7.25
C LYS A 139 23.65 -11.51 -5.96
N THR A 140 24.27 -11.24 -4.80
CA THR A 140 23.64 -11.34 -3.47
C THR A 140 22.31 -10.56 -3.37
N LYS A 141 22.24 -9.37 -3.96
CA LYS A 141 21.03 -8.53 -3.99
C LYS A 141 19.84 -9.25 -4.65
N PHE A 142 20.09 -9.99 -5.73
CA PHE A 142 19.06 -10.77 -6.41
C PHE A 142 18.55 -11.92 -5.52
N LEU A 143 19.44 -12.64 -4.83
CA LEU A 143 19.04 -13.69 -3.89
C LEU A 143 18.18 -13.16 -2.74
N ILE A 144 18.49 -11.97 -2.21
CA ILE A 144 17.69 -11.31 -1.17
C ILE A 144 16.31 -10.90 -1.72
N GLN A 145 16.24 -10.43 -2.97
CA GLN A 145 14.96 -10.12 -3.63
C GLN A 145 14.11 -11.39 -3.80
N VAL A 146 14.69 -12.48 -4.29
CA VAL A 146 14.01 -13.78 -4.44
C VAL A 146 13.55 -14.29 -3.06
N TYR A 147 14.40 -14.21 -2.04
CA TYR A 147 14.04 -14.55 -0.65
C TYR A 147 12.83 -13.75 -0.17
N ASN A 148 12.83 -12.43 -0.35
CA ASN A 148 11.73 -11.58 0.08
C ASN A 148 10.43 -11.88 -0.68
N SER A 149 10.51 -12.15 -1.98
CA SER A 149 9.35 -12.44 -2.82
C SER A 149 8.73 -13.81 -2.55
N ILE A 150 9.55 -14.80 -2.18
CA ILE A 150 9.12 -16.20 -2.04
C ILE A 150 8.90 -16.59 -0.59
N ILE A 151 9.90 -16.39 0.27
CA ILE A 151 9.85 -16.79 1.68
C ILE A 151 9.23 -15.66 2.51
N GLY A 152 9.63 -14.41 2.24
CA GLY A 152 9.08 -13.24 2.91
C GLY A 152 7.57 -13.11 2.73
N SER A 153 7.03 -13.41 1.55
CA SER A 153 5.58 -13.40 1.30
C SER A 153 4.83 -14.46 2.11
N ILE A 154 5.43 -15.64 2.34
CA ILE A 154 4.84 -16.70 3.19
C ILE A 154 4.85 -16.26 4.65
N PHE A 155 5.96 -15.71 5.14
CA PHE A 155 6.06 -15.21 6.52
C PHE A 155 5.13 -14.04 6.84
N LEU A 156 4.63 -13.34 5.83
CA LEU A 156 3.78 -12.17 6.04
C LEU A 156 2.32 -12.46 5.76
N TYR A 157 2.00 -13.65 5.25
CA TYR A 157 0.62 -14.04 5.05
C TYR A 157 -0.13 -14.06 6.39
N ALA A 158 -1.21 -13.28 6.47
CA ALA A 158 -2.02 -13.11 7.67
C ALA A 158 -1.23 -12.67 8.93
N SER A 159 -0.06 -12.04 8.76
CA SER A 159 0.86 -11.82 9.89
C SER A 159 0.40 -10.83 10.94
N CYS A 160 -0.49 -9.92 10.57
CA CYS A 160 -1.20 -9.05 11.49
C CYS A 160 -2.04 -9.85 12.50
N ILE A 161 -2.62 -11.00 12.10
CA ILE A 161 -3.49 -11.82 12.94
C ILE A 161 -2.70 -12.62 13.96
N TRP A 162 -1.68 -13.36 13.52
CA TRP A 162 -0.91 -14.23 14.43
C TRP A 162 0.22 -13.50 15.18
N GLN A 163 0.28 -12.17 15.08
CA GLN A 163 1.23 -11.34 15.84
C GLN A 163 1.01 -11.41 17.36
N THR A 164 -0.22 -11.66 17.79
CA THR A 164 -0.57 -11.92 19.21
C THR A 164 -0.30 -13.36 19.63
N GLY A 165 0.25 -14.18 18.73
CA GLY A 165 0.60 -15.57 19.00
C GLY A 165 1.71 -15.71 20.05
N LYS A 166 1.78 -16.89 20.68
CA LYS A 166 2.80 -17.20 21.69
C LYS A 166 4.22 -17.02 21.13
N GLU A 167 5.06 -16.32 21.89
CA GLU A 167 6.42 -15.95 21.49
C GLU A 167 7.28 -17.17 21.09
N GLU A 168 7.10 -18.30 21.77
CA GLU A 168 7.79 -19.56 21.47
C GLU A 168 7.54 -20.03 20.02
N HIS A 169 6.31 -19.92 19.53
CA HIS A 169 5.96 -20.29 18.16
C HIS A 169 6.56 -19.31 17.15
N LEU A 170 6.54 -18.01 17.47
CA LEU A 170 7.11 -16.96 16.63
C LEU A 170 8.63 -17.11 16.52
N LYS A 171 9.32 -17.52 17.59
CA LYS A 171 10.76 -17.80 17.59
C LYS A 171 11.17 -18.92 16.62
N LYS A 172 10.30 -19.89 16.33
CA LYS A 172 10.58 -20.93 15.32
C LYS A 172 10.77 -20.34 13.92
N LEU A 173 10.11 -19.23 13.60
CA LEU A 173 10.26 -18.54 12.30
C LEU A 173 11.64 -17.88 12.15
N ASN A 174 12.22 -17.40 13.26
CA ASN A 174 13.57 -16.82 13.27
C ASN A 174 14.63 -17.83 12.82
N ALA A 175 14.45 -19.11 13.13
CA ALA A 175 15.35 -20.17 12.64
C ALA A 175 15.29 -20.33 11.11
N ILE A 176 14.11 -20.17 10.51
CA ILE A 176 13.93 -20.24 9.05
C ILE A 176 14.48 -18.98 8.39
N GLN A 177 14.22 -17.79 8.95
CA GLN A 177 14.82 -16.54 8.48
C GLN A 177 16.36 -16.62 8.52
N ARG A 178 16.95 -17.12 9.61
CA ARG A 178 18.40 -17.34 9.73
C ARG A 178 18.91 -18.22 8.60
N LYS A 179 18.31 -19.40 8.40
CA LYS A 179 18.71 -20.31 7.31
C LYS A 179 18.62 -19.63 5.94
N GLY A 180 17.53 -18.91 5.66
CA GLY A 180 17.34 -18.20 4.39
C GLY A 180 18.39 -17.11 4.16
N LEU A 181 18.64 -16.28 5.17
CA LEU A 181 19.64 -15.21 5.10
C LEU A 181 21.06 -15.78 5.02
N SER A 182 21.41 -16.81 5.80
CA SER A 182 22.69 -17.52 5.68
C SER A 182 22.92 -18.06 4.27
N ILE A 183 21.88 -18.59 3.60
CA ILE A 183 21.97 -19.04 2.20
C ILE A 183 22.25 -17.86 1.25
N CYS A 184 21.45 -16.79 1.36
CA CYS A 184 21.58 -15.59 0.53
C CYS A 184 22.95 -14.93 0.69
N LEU A 185 23.42 -14.85 1.94
CA LEU A 185 24.65 -14.18 2.32
C LEU A 185 25.89 -15.11 2.26
N GLY A 186 25.71 -16.43 2.11
CA GLY A 186 26.81 -17.39 2.06
C GLY A 186 27.55 -17.60 3.38
N VAL A 187 26.97 -17.20 4.51
CA VAL A 187 27.57 -17.28 5.85
C VAL A 187 27.16 -18.59 6.54
N SER A 188 27.91 -19.00 7.57
CA SER A 188 27.57 -20.16 8.39
C SER A 188 26.11 -20.11 8.89
N ALA A 189 25.49 -21.29 9.02
CA ALA A 189 24.17 -21.42 9.63
C ALA A 189 24.16 -21.05 11.13
N THR A 190 25.33 -20.98 11.76
CA THR A 190 25.51 -20.60 13.18
C THR A 190 25.64 -19.10 13.41
N ALA A 191 25.73 -18.28 12.35
CA ALA A 191 25.82 -16.84 12.47
C ALA A 191 24.62 -16.24 13.24
N SER A 192 24.88 -15.16 13.99
CA SER A 192 23.82 -14.42 14.71
C SER A 192 22.78 -13.91 13.70
N LEU A 193 21.50 -14.13 14.02
CA LEU A 193 20.40 -13.66 13.16
C LEU A 193 20.39 -12.14 13.04
N GLU A 194 20.69 -11.42 14.11
CA GLU A 194 20.73 -9.95 14.15
C GLU A 194 21.78 -9.41 13.16
N VAL A 195 22.97 -10.01 13.19
CA VAL A 195 24.05 -9.70 12.24
C VAL A 195 23.61 -10.00 10.79
N LEU A 196 22.98 -11.15 10.54
CA LEU A 196 22.50 -11.51 9.21
C LEU A 196 21.41 -10.54 8.71
N GLN A 197 20.52 -10.07 9.58
CA GLN A 197 19.47 -9.11 9.26
C GLN A 197 20.05 -7.76 8.84
N VAL A 198 21.00 -7.22 9.62
CA VAL A 198 21.68 -5.96 9.31
C VAL A 198 22.46 -6.07 8.01
N MET A 199 23.28 -7.12 7.85
CA MET A 199 24.06 -7.35 6.63
C MET A 199 23.20 -7.52 5.38
N ALA A 200 22.00 -8.10 5.51
CA ALA A 200 21.07 -8.27 4.39
C ALA A 200 20.20 -7.02 4.13
N GLY A 201 20.16 -6.05 5.05
CA GLY A 201 19.17 -4.98 5.04
C GLY A 201 17.73 -5.53 5.15
N VAL A 202 17.53 -6.61 5.90
CA VAL A 202 16.24 -7.29 6.06
C VAL A 202 15.77 -7.13 7.51
N LEU A 203 14.60 -6.52 7.68
CA LEU A 203 14.00 -6.31 9.00
C LEU A 203 13.82 -7.62 9.80
N PRO A 204 14.00 -7.56 11.13
CA PRO A 204 13.50 -8.56 12.05
C PRO A 204 12.02 -8.88 11.82
N LEU A 205 11.64 -10.16 11.96
CA LEU A 205 10.28 -10.58 11.61
C LEU A 205 9.21 -9.90 12.47
N ASP A 206 9.48 -9.63 13.75
CA ASP A 206 8.60 -8.88 14.65
C ASP A 206 8.34 -7.46 14.16
N LEU A 207 9.40 -6.71 13.84
CA LEU A 207 9.29 -5.36 13.29
C LEU A 207 8.63 -5.34 11.91
N ARG A 208 8.86 -6.38 11.10
CA ARG A 208 8.21 -6.52 9.79
C ARG A 208 6.71 -6.83 9.90
N ARG A 209 6.28 -7.53 10.95
CA ARG A 209 4.86 -7.75 11.25
C ARG A 209 4.20 -6.47 11.69
N GLU A 210 4.85 -5.70 12.55
CA GLU A 210 4.38 -4.38 12.96
C GLU A 210 4.19 -3.44 11.76
N GLU A 211 5.17 -3.37 10.84
CA GLU A 211 5.03 -2.61 9.60
C GLU A 211 3.81 -3.08 8.78
N MET A 212 3.58 -4.40 8.71
CA MET A 212 2.44 -4.96 7.97
C MET A 212 1.10 -4.67 8.67
N ALA A 213 1.04 -4.78 10.00
CA ALA A 213 -0.12 -4.49 10.83
C ALA A 213 -0.62 -3.05 10.63
N ILE A 214 0.31 -2.08 10.64
CA ILE A 214 0.00 -0.67 10.38
C ILE A 214 -0.54 -0.48 8.95
N ARG A 215 0.05 -1.16 7.97
CA ARG A 215 -0.40 -1.08 6.57
C ARG A 215 -1.76 -1.76 6.35
N ASP A 216 -2.03 -2.83 7.08
CA ASP A 216 -3.30 -3.55 7.02
C ASP A 216 -4.41 -2.71 7.66
N ILE A 217 -4.21 -2.09 8.83
CA ILE A 217 -5.24 -1.20 9.42
C ILE A 217 -5.52 0.01 8.53
N ALA A 218 -4.49 0.60 7.93
CA ALA A 218 -4.62 1.67 6.94
C ALA A 218 -5.43 1.23 5.70
N ARG A 219 -5.21 0.00 5.21
CA ARG A 219 -6.02 -0.58 4.13
C ARG A 219 -7.48 -0.74 4.55
N LEU A 220 -7.74 -1.26 5.75
CA LEU A 220 -9.09 -1.47 6.25
C LEU A 220 -9.82 -0.12 6.48
N ASN A 221 -9.11 0.90 6.98
CA ASN A 221 -9.64 2.26 7.08
C ASN A 221 -10.00 2.87 5.71
N SER A 222 -9.28 2.49 4.65
CA SER A 222 -9.58 2.92 3.28
C SER A 222 -10.82 2.26 2.68
N TYR A 223 -11.44 1.28 3.35
CA TYR A 223 -12.64 0.65 2.83
C TYR A 223 -13.89 1.48 3.09
N SER A 224 -14.93 1.24 2.30
CA SER A 224 -16.25 1.83 2.55
C SER A 224 -16.74 1.48 3.97
N THR A 225 -17.42 2.43 4.61
CA THR A 225 -18.06 2.24 5.93
C THR A 225 -19.13 1.16 5.94
N LYS A 226 -19.60 0.72 4.76
CA LYS A 226 -20.56 -0.40 4.64
C LYS A 226 -19.94 -1.77 4.90
N ILE A 227 -18.61 -1.90 4.96
CA ILE A 227 -17.95 -3.19 5.19
C ILE A 227 -17.98 -3.54 6.70
N PRO A 228 -18.47 -4.72 7.11
CA PRO A 228 -18.63 -5.11 8.52
C PRO A 228 -17.39 -4.91 9.39
N ILE A 229 -16.21 -5.23 8.87
CA ILE A 229 -14.96 -5.07 9.63
C ILE A 229 -14.64 -3.61 9.95
N ARG A 230 -15.15 -2.65 9.15
CA ARG A 230 -14.96 -1.22 9.37
C ARG A 230 -15.72 -0.74 10.61
N ASN A 231 -16.92 -1.27 10.85
CA ASN A 231 -17.70 -0.98 12.05
C ASN A 231 -16.96 -1.43 13.31
N LYS A 232 -16.44 -2.67 13.31
CA LYS A 232 -15.60 -3.16 14.40
C LYS A 232 -14.39 -2.24 14.63
N ILE A 233 -13.67 -1.84 13.58
CA ILE A 233 -12.54 -0.92 13.75
C ILE A 233 -12.96 0.39 14.45
N ASP A 234 -14.09 0.98 14.07
CA ASP A 234 -14.58 2.24 14.68
C ASP A 234 -15.02 2.05 16.14
N GLU A 235 -15.67 0.94 16.48
CA GLU A 235 -16.01 0.58 17.86
C GLU A 235 -14.74 0.47 18.73
N TRP A 236 -13.72 -0.20 18.20
CA TRP A 236 -12.49 -0.50 18.93
C TRP A 236 -11.53 0.68 19.04
N LYS A 237 -11.61 1.68 18.15
CA LYS A 237 -10.82 2.93 18.27
C LYS A 237 -11.08 3.68 19.56
N ASN A 238 -12.33 3.63 20.04
CA ASN A 238 -12.82 4.39 21.19
C ASN A 238 -12.85 3.57 22.48
N LYS A 239 -12.46 2.29 22.43
CA LYS A 239 -12.50 1.41 23.59
C LYS A 239 -11.25 1.65 24.45
N GLU A 240 -11.46 2.08 25.70
CA GLU A 240 -10.38 2.30 26.68
C GLU A 240 -9.94 1.02 27.41
N THR A 241 -10.66 -0.09 27.23
CA THR A 241 -10.47 -1.29 28.06
C THR A 241 -9.20 -2.06 27.71
N VAL A 242 -8.44 -2.42 28.74
CA VAL A 242 -7.38 -3.43 28.66
C VAL A 242 -8.05 -4.80 28.69
N ASP A 243 -8.25 -5.38 27.50
CA ASP A 243 -8.78 -6.73 27.40
C ASP A 243 -7.83 -7.76 28.06
N LYS A 244 -8.40 -8.78 28.69
CA LYS A 244 -7.67 -9.94 29.24
C LYS A 244 -6.89 -10.67 28.14
N PHE A 245 -7.46 -10.75 26.94
CA PHE A 245 -6.82 -11.25 25.74
C PHE A 245 -6.74 -10.13 24.69
N ILE A 246 -5.51 -9.66 24.43
CA ILE A 246 -5.26 -8.62 23.42
C ILE A 246 -5.57 -9.19 22.03
N SER A 247 -6.53 -8.57 21.34
CA SER A 247 -6.86 -8.95 19.97
C SER A 247 -5.83 -8.41 18.97
N PRO A 248 -5.68 -9.09 17.81
CA PRO A 248 -4.83 -8.57 16.74
C PRO A 248 -5.23 -7.17 16.30
N LEU A 249 -6.54 -6.89 16.24
CA LEU A 249 -7.06 -5.57 15.89
C LEU A 249 -6.61 -4.49 16.89
N VAL A 250 -6.71 -4.76 18.18
CA VAL A 250 -6.24 -3.83 19.23
C VAL A 250 -4.75 -3.57 19.08
N LEU A 251 -3.96 -4.61 18.85
CA LEU A 251 -2.51 -4.47 18.66
C LEU A 251 -2.19 -3.62 17.42
N MET A 252 -2.90 -3.82 16.31
CA MET A 252 -2.76 -3.01 15.09
C MET A 252 -3.08 -1.53 15.35
N LEU A 253 -4.15 -1.24 16.09
CA LEU A 253 -4.55 0.11 16.47
C LEU A 253 -3.52 0.79 17.38
N GLN A 254 -2.98 0.07 18.36
CA GLN A 254 -1.90 0.57 19.22
C GLN A 254 -0.64 0.91 18.42
N GLN A 255 -0.26 0.05 17.47
CA GLN A 255 0.89 0.30 16.60
C GLN A 255 0.69 1.51 15.69
N ALA A 256 -0.53 1.70 15.18
CA ALA A 256 -0.86 2.90 14.42
C ALA A 256 -0.83 4.18 15.27
N LYS A 257 -1.28 4.12 16.54
CA LYS A 257 -1.15 5.24 17.50
C LYS A 257 0.32 5.60 17.73
N ASN A 258 1.17 4.61 17.99
CA ASN A 258 2.62 4.82 18.17
C ASN A 258 3.28 5.43 16.91
N MET A 259 2.85 5.02 15.71
CA MET A 259 3.32 5.63 14.47
C MET A 259 2.92 7.10 14.37
N LYS A 260 1.66 7.42 14.70
CA LYS A 260 1.16 8.80 14.70
C LYS A 260 1.97 9.69 15.64
N GLU A 261 2.26 9.22 16.85
CA GLU A 261 3.08 9.95 17.83
C GLU A 261 4.50 10.23 17.32
N GLU A 262 5.07 9.29 16.56
CA GLU A 262 6.44 9.39 16.05
C GLU A 262 6.56 10.22 14.75
N THR A 263 5.54 10.22 13.89
CA THR A 263 5.64 10.79 12.54
C THR A 263 4.56 11.81 12.18
N ASP A 264 3.60 12.09 13.07
CA ASP A 264 2.43 12.95 12.84
C ASP A 264 1.52 12.51 11.67
N ILE A 265 1.66 11.26 11.20
CA ILE A 265 0.82 10.69 10.15
C ILE A 265 -0.18 9.73 10.80
N SER A 266 -1.47 9.98 10.64
CA SER A 266 -2.51 9.08 11.14
C SER A 266 -2.99 8.12 10.06
N VAL A 267 -3.27 6.87 10.43
CA VAL A 267 -4.00 5.93 9.58
C VAL A 267 -5.47 6.30 9.41
N ASP A 268 -6.00 7.16 10.28
CA ASP A 268 -7.39 7.63 10.27
C ASP A 268 -7.63 8.74 9.24
N ASP A 269 -6.55 9.39 8.79
CA ASP A 269 -6.60 10.43 7.76
C ASP A 269 -6.65 9.84 6.34
N ILE A 270 -6.53 8.51 6.20
CA ILE A 270 -6.84 7.85 4.93
C ILE A 270 -8.33 7.99 4.66
N GLU A 271 -8.64 8.49 3.47
CA GLU A 271 -10.02 8.50 3.01
C GLU A 271 -10.56 7.11 2.70
N PRO A 272 -11.78 6.80 3.17
CA PRO A 272 -12.47 5.61 2.74
C PRO A 272 -12.80 5.70 1.24
N GLU A 273 -13.07 4.56 0.65
CA GLU A 273 -13.57 4.52 -0.72
C GLU A 273 -15.01 5.02 -0.81
N TYR A 274 -15.24 5.94 -1.75
CA TYR A 274 -16.54 6.43 -2.13
C TYR A 274 -16.82 6.04 -3.57
N GLN A 275 -18.00 5.46 -3.83
CA GLN A 275 -18.54 5.36 -5.17
C GLN A 275 -19.44 6.58 -5.41
N PHE A 276 -19.06 7.42 -6.36
CA PHE A 276 -19.92 8.47 -6.88
C PHE A 276 -20.08 8.29 -8.39
N GLN A 277 -21.21 8.78 -8.92
CA GLN A 277 -21.42 8.92 -10.36
C GLN A 277 -21.16 10.38 -10.71
N GLY A 278 -20.14 10.61 -11.54
CA GLY A 278 -19.89 11.91 -12.17
C GLY A 278 -21.10 12.40 -12.97
N LEU A 279 -21.16 13.71 -13.20
CA LEU A 279 -22.23 14.36 -13.96
C LEU A 279 -22.07 14.07 -15.46
N GLN A 280 -23.17 13.95 -16.20
CA GLN A 280 -23.08 13.89 -17.67
C GLN A 280 -22.67 15.27 -18.21
N ALA A 281 -21.45 15.40 -18.73
CA ALA A 281 -21.02 16.63 -19.40
C ALA A 281 -21.77 16.84 -20.73
N SER A 282 -22.33 18.03 -20.93
CA SER A 282 -22.70 18.50 -22.27
C SER A 282 -21.48 19.11 -22.95
N LYS A 283 -21.03 18.52 -24.06
CA LYS A 283 -20.04 19.16 -24.94
C LYS A 283 -20.75 20.20 -25.81
N SER A 284 -20.84 21.43 -25.33
CA SER A 284 -21.22 22.58 -26.15
C SER A 284 -20.02 23.52 -26.24
N PRO A 285 -19.72 24.11 -27.41
CA PRO A 285 -18.64 25.08 -27.53
C PRO A 285 -18.93 26.30 -26.65
N PRO A 286 -17.91 26.93 -26.04
CA PRO A 286 -18.10 28.12 -25.22
C PRO A 286 -18.42 29.30 -26.14
N GLU A 287 -19.71 29.57 -26.38
CA GLU A 287 -20.12 30.86 -26.90
C GLU A 287 -19.97 31.91 -25.78
N TYR A 288 -19.20 32.95 -26.09
CA TYR A 288 -18.77 34.04 -25.19
C TYR A 288 -19.87 35.05 -24.84
N TRP A 289 -21.15 34.68 -24.99
CA TRP A 289 -22.25 35.56 -24.59
C TRP A 289 -22.50 35.41 -23.10
N LEU A 290 -22.00 36.38 -22.32
CA LEU A 290 -22.42 36.62 -20.95
C LEU A 290 -23.86 37.14 -20.98
N SER A 291 -24.84 36.25 -20.85
CA SER A 291 -26.19 36.71 -20.55
C SER A 291 -26.21 37.30 -19.13
N PRO A 292 -27.07 38.27 -18.82
CA PRO A 292 -27.23 38.78 -17.45
C PRO A 292 -27.62 37.68 -16.44
N SER A 293 -28.16 36.55 -16.90
CA SER A 293 -28.52 35.38 -16.10
C SER A 293 -27.41 34.33 -15.97
N THR A 294 -26.20 34.60 -16.50
CA THR A 294 -25.04 33.68 -16.41
C THR A 294 -24.06 34.14 -15.34
N VAL A 295 -23.72 33.23 -14.42
CA VAL A 295 -22.57 33.38 -13.52
C VAL A 295 -21.35 32.78 -14.21
N VAL A 296 -20.27 33.55 -14.31
CA VAL A 296 -18.98 33.05 -14.80
C VAL A 296 -17.97 33.05 -13.68
N ALA A 297 -17.29 31.92 -13.48
CA ALA A 297 -16.27 31.79 -12.46
C ALA A 297 -14.98 31.22 -13.03
N PHE A 298 -13.84 31.72 -12.57
CA PHE A 298 -12.53 31.12 -12.78
C PHE A 298 -12.01 30.60 -11.44
N THR A 299 -11.39 29.43 -11.44
CA THR A 299 -10.93 28.74 -10.22
C THR A 299 -9.52 28.23 -10.40
N ASP A 300 -8.71 28.34 -9.35
CA ASP A 300 -7.37 27.75 -9.29
C ASP A 300 -7.03 27.26 -7.87
N GLY A 301 -6.11 26.28 -7.79
CA GLY A 301 -5.61 25.70 -6.55
C GLY A 301 -4.08 25.71 -6.51
N SER A 302 -3.51 26.14 -5.38
CA SER A 302 -2.06 26.24 -5.23
C SER A 302 -1.55 25.53 -3.98
N CYS A 303 -0.35 24.95 -4.06
CA CYS A 303 0.36 24.35 -2.95
C CYS A 303 1.79 24.89 -2.87
N GLN A 304 2.32 25.11 -1.66
CA GLN A 304 3.74 25.40 -1.46
C GLN A 304 4.64 24.17 -1.69
N SER A 305 4.11 22.98 -1.38
CA SER A 305 4.70 21.67 -1.66
C SER A 305 3.56 20.65 -1.84
N ASN A 306 3.79 19.55 -2.54
CA ASN A 306 2.75 18.56 -2.82
C ASN A 306 3.11 17.17 -2.24
N PRO A 307 2.49 16.73 -1.12
CA PRO A 307 1.50 17.45 -0.31
C PRO A 307 2.13 18.51 0.61
N GLY A 308 1.37 19.54 0.96
CA GLY A 308 1.84 20.67 1.76
C GLY A 308 0.80 21.78 1.93
N PRO A 309 1.19 22.94 2.47
CA PRO A 309 0.26 24.05 2.71
C PRO A 309 -0.38 24.49 1.40
N CYS A 310 -1.71 24.47 1.34
CA CYS A 310 -2.45 24.70 0.10
C CYS A 310 -3.65 25.62 0.27
N GLY A 311 -3.99 26.30 -0.83
CA GLY A 311 -5.00 27.35 -0.89
C GLY A 311 -5.79 27.30 -2.18
N ALA A 312 -7.07 27.67 -2.07
CA ALA A 312 -8.00 27.77 -3.18
C ALA A 312 -8.31 29.23 -3.48
N GLY A 313 -8.34 29.58 -4.75
CA GLY A 313 -8.69 30.91 -5.24
C GLY A 313 -9.75 30.83 -6.33
N ALA A 314 -10.67 31.78 -6.34
CA ALA A 314 -11.64 31.91 -7.41
C ALA A 314 -12.06 33.37 -7.61
N ILE A 315 -12.49 33.70 -8.82
CA ILE A 315 -13.18 34.95 -9.11
C ILE A 315 -14.53 34.62 -9.72
N VAL A 316 -15.60 35.22 -9.17
CA VAL A 316 -16.97 35.05 -9.65
C VAL A 316 -17.44 36.37 -10.25
N ILE A 317 -17.97 36.31 -11.47
CA ILE A 317 -18.46 37.44 -12.24
C ILE A 317 -19.96 37.24 -12.44
N PHE A 318 -20.75 38.17 -11.89
CA PHE A 318 -22.20 38.16 -12.03
C PHE A 318 -22.75 39.59 -12.03
N ASN A 319 -23.63 39.95 -12.97
CA ASN A 319 -24.19 41.30 -13.11
C ASN A 319 -23.13 42.42 -13.12
N ASN A 320 -22.04 42.25 -13.88
CA ASN A 320 -20.89 43.17 -13.95
C ASN A 320 -20.20 43.43 -12.60
N LYS A 321 -20.45 42.60 -11.58
CA LYS A 321 -19.70 42.60 -10.33
C LYS A 321 -18.71 41.45 -10.32
N GLU A 322 -17.47 41.77 -9.98
CA GLU A 322 -16.40 40.81 -9.76
C GLU A 322 -16.27 40.57 -8.26
N ILE A 323 -16.24 39.31 -7.85
CA ILE A 323 -16.15 38.89 -6.46
C ILE A 323 -14.98 37.92 -6.35
N GLU A 324 -13.96 38.35 -5.63
CA GLU A 324 -12.79 37.55 -5.31
C GLU A 324 -13.09 36.65 -4.11
N LEU A 325 -12.85 35.35 -4.28
CA LEU A 325 -13.02 34.34 -3.27
C LEU A 325 -11.67 33.68 -3.01
N LYS A 326 -11.30 33.57 -1.74
CA LYS A 326 -10.04 32.97 -1.31
C LYS A 326 -10.28 32.14 -0.06
N GLN A 327 -9.69 30.95 -0.03
CA GLN A 327 -9.79 30.07 1.15
C GLN A 327 -8.48 29.29 1.35
N PRO A 328 -7.80 29.45 2.51
CA PRO A 328 -6.78 28.51 2.95
C PRO A 328 -7.40 27.12 3.20
N VAL A 329 -6.82 26.06 2.64
CA VAL A 329 -7.46 24.73 2.56
C VAL A 329 -6.92 23.75 3.59
N SER A 330 -5.61 23.52 3.58
CA SER A 330 -4.96 22.49 4.40
C SER A 330 -3.50 22.83 4.65
N LYS A 331 -2.94 22.41 5.80
CA LYS A 331 -1.49 22.47 6.03
C LYS A 331 -0.75 21.36 5.28
N ARG A 332 -1.45 20.27 4.95
CA ARG A 332 -0.93 19.14 4.20
C ARG A 332 -1.98 18.65 3.19
N GLY A 333 -2.19 19.44 2.14
CA GLY A 333 -3.09 19.12 1.04
C GLY A 333 -2.35 18.85 -0.28
N SER A 334 -2.96 18.07 -1.15
CA SER A 334 -2.52 17.93 -2.54
C SER A 334 -2.97 19.10 -3.41
N ILE A 335 -2.29 19.33 -4.53
CA ILE A 335 -2.71 20.36 -5.50
C ILE A 335 -4.14 20.11 -5.98
N LEU A 336 -4.47 18.85 -6.26
CA LEU A 336 -5.81 18.43 -6.63
C LEU A 336 -6.86 18.74 -5.55
N LEU A 337 -6.50 18.66 -4.26
CA LEU A 337 -7.41 19.06 -3.19
C LEU A 337 -7.72 20.56 -3.27
N ALA A 338 -6.69 21.39 -3.48
CA ALA A 338 -6.86 22.83 -3.62
C ALA A 338 -7.73 23.19 -4.84
N GLU A 339 -7.49 22.55 -5.98
CA GLU A 339 -8.28 22.72 -7.21
C GLU A 339 -9.76 22.34 -7.01
N LEU A 340 -10.03 21.19 -6.37
CA LEU A 340 -11.39 20.76 -6.05
C LEU A 340 -12.08 21.73 -5.07
N VAL A 341 -11.36 22.22 -4.06
CA VAL A 341 -11.90 23.17 -3.10
C VAL A 341 -12.16 24.54 -3.75
N ALA A 342 -11.37 24.96 -4.75
CA ALA A 342 -11.65 26.17 -5.52
C ALA A 342 -12.98 26.09 -6.28
N ILE A 343 -13.28 24.93 -6.89
CA ILE A 343 -14.59 24.66 -7.49
C ILE A 343 -15.69 24.69 -6.42
N LYS A 344 -15.46 24.04 -5.27
CA LYS A 344 -16.42 24.04 -4.15
C LYS A 344 -16.70 25.44 -3.65
N LEU A 345 -15.69 26.31 -3.58
CA LEU A 345 -15.80 27.69 -3.11
C LEU A 345 -16.76 28.51 -3.97
N VAL A 346 -16.69 28.33 -5.30
CA VAL A 346 -17.64 28.93 -6.24
C VAL A 346 -19.05 28.39 -6.02
N LEU A 347 -19.21 27.07 -5.90
CA LEU A 347 -20.52 26.44 -5.72
C LEU A 347 -21.17 26.85 -4.39
N ASP A 348 -20.39 26.92 -3.31
CA ASP A 348 -20.82 27.40 -2.01
C ASP A 348 -21.27 28.87 -2.10
N TYR A 349 -20.54 29.73 -2.83
CA TYR A 349 -20.95 31.10 -3.09
C TYR A 349 -22.28 31.17 -3.86
N VAL A 350 -22.40 30.46 -4.99
CA VAL A 350 -23.64 30.39 -5.79
C VAL A 350 -24.82 29.90 -4.96
N SER A 351 -24.59 28.93 -4.06
CA SER A 351 -25.61 28.41 -3.16
C SER A 351 -26.12 29.43 -2.12
N ARG A 352 -25.45 30.57 -1.94
CA ARG A 352 -25.82 31.61 -0.97
C ARG A 352 -26.34 32.90 -1.59
N ILE A 353 -26.31 33.03 -2.92
CA ILE A 353 -26.91 34.19 -3.60
C ILE A 353 -28.40 34.25 -3.24
N GLU A 354 -28.92 35.41 -2.83
CA GLU A 354 -30.33 35.55 -2.40
C GLU A 354 -31.30 35.51 -3.60
N ASN A 355 -30.93 36.12 -4.73
CA ASN A 355 -31.75 36.19 -5.95
C ASN A 355 -31.42 35.08 -6.98
N LYS A 356 -31.41 33.82 -6.55
CA LYS A 356 -31.07 32.67 -7.45
C LYS A 356 -32.01 32.51 -8.63
N THR A 357 -33.23 33.02 -8.53
CA THR A 357 -34.23 32.97 -9.61
C THR A 357 -33.81 33.73 -10.88
N LEU A 358 -32.78 34.58 -10.78
CA LEU A 358 -32.20 35.29 -11.92
C LEU A 358 -31.07 34.52 -12.61
N ILE A 359 -30.63 33.38 -12.05
CA ILE A 359 -29.52 32.60 -12.57
C ILE A 359 -30.08 31.42 -13.36
N GLU A 360 -29.72 31.34 -14.64
CA GLU A 360 -30.06 30.21 -15.50
C GLU A 360 -28.88 29.24 -15.65
N GLU A 361 -27.65 29.77 -15.65
CA GLU A 361 -26.44 29.01 -15.93
C GLU A 361 -25.24 29.49 -15.10
N VAL A 362 -24.41 28.55 -14.66
CA VAL A 362 -23.10 28.79 -14.04
C VAL A 362 -22.03 28.12 -14.91
N LYS A 363 -21.08 28.90 -15.42
CA LYS A 363 -19.92 28.41 -16.17
C LYS A 363 -18.68 28.52 -15.28
N ILE A 364 -18.05 27.38 -14.98
CA ILE A 364 -16.84 27.29 -14.15
C ILE A 364 -15.66 26.94 -15.05
N PHE A 365 -14.68 27.84 -15.13
CA PHE A 365 -13.44 27.67 -15.85
C PHE A 365 -12.34 27.23 -14.87
N SER A 366 -11.69 26.11 -15.17
CA SER A 366 -10.54 25.60 -14.40
C SER A 366 -9.46 25.09 -15.36
N ASP A 367 -8.20 25.31 -15.03
CA ASP A 367 -7.07 24.73 -15.75
C ASP A 367 -6.77 23.28 -15.35
N SER A 368 -7.33 22.82 -14.23
CA SER A 368 -7.26 21.43 -13.79
C SER A 368 -8.18 20.51 -14.58
N GLN A 369 -7.63 19.92 -15.64
CA GLN A 369 -8.27 18.83 -16.37
C GLN A 369 -8.61 17.65 -15.46
N THR A 370 -7.80 17.42 -14.41
CA THR A 370 -8.00 16.33 -13.45
C THR A 370 -9.27 16.58 -12.63
N ALA A 371 -9.43 17.77 -12.04
CA ALA A 371 -10.63 18.13 -11.29
C ALA A 371 -11.90 18.03 -12.16
N ILE A 372 -11.84 18.58 -13.38
CA ILE A 372 -12.95 18.49 -14.34
C ILE A 372 -13.27 17.03 -14.69
N GLY A 373 -12.25 16.22 -15.00
CA GLY A 373 -12.41 14.82 -15.37
C GLY A 373 -12.99 13.96 -14.24
N ILE A 374 -12.66 14.26 -12.98
CA ILE A 374 -13.26 13.59 -11.81
C ILE A 374 -14.75 13.90 -11.74
N LEU A 375 -15.13 15.18 -11.79
CA LEU A 375 -16.49 15.63 -11.57
C LEU A 375 -17.43 15.28 -12.74
N THR A 376 -16.90 15.23 -13.98
CA THR A 376 -17.70 15.12 -15.20
C THR A 376 -17.49 13.82 -16.00
N LEU A 377 -16.32 13.19 -15.91
CA LEU A 377 -15.99 11.97 -16.65
C LEU A 377 -15.81 10.75 -15.74
N ASN A 378 -16.06 10.92 -14.44
CA ASN A 378 -15.95 9.87 -13.44
C ASN A 378 -14.54 9.25 -13.39
N TRP A 379 -13.49 10.07 -13.57
CA TRP A 379 -12.11 9.62 -13.44
C TRP A 379 -11.85 9.06 -12.04
N LYS A 380 -11.16 7.91 -11.97
CA LYS A 380 -10.85 7.26 -10.70
C LYS A 380 -9.75 8.02 -9.96
N ILE A 381 -9.95 8.21 -8.66
CA ILE A 381 -9.00 8.85 -7.76
C ILE A 381 -8.72 8.02 -6.51
N GLU A 382 -7.47 8.12 -6.04
CA GLU A 382 -7.03 7.46 -4.81
C GLU A 382 -7.23 8.32 -3.55
N ASN A 383 -7.27 9.65 -3.67
CA ASN A 383 -7.43 10.63 -2.59
C ASN A 383 -8.40 11.76 -3.02
N ASN A 384 -8.88 12.55 -2.05
CA ASN A 384 -9.84 13.66 -2.18
C ASN A 384 -11.26 13.23 -2.61
N ARG A 385 -11.65 11.99 -2.32
CA ARG A 385 -12.96 11.41 -2.62
C ARG A 385 -14.08 12.05 -1.82
N SER A 386 -13.84 12.40 -0.55
CA SER A 386 -14.84 13.06 0.29
C SER A 386 -15.22 14.42 -0.27
N THR A 387 -14.21 15.26 -0.55
CA THR A 387 -14.37 16.56 -1.23
C THR A 387 -15.09 16.42 -2.57
N SER A 388 -14.72 15.43 -3.38
CA SER A 388 -15.39 15.17 -4.67
C SER A 388 -16.88 14.84 -4.49
N HIS A 389 -17.21 14.02 -3.50
CA HIS A 389 -18.59 13.66 -3.17
C HIS A 389 -19.41 14.86 -2.68
N GLU A 390 -18.82 15.72 -1.83
CA GLU A 390 -19.43 16.98 -1.38
C GLU A 390 -19.76 17.90 -2.56
N ILE A 391 -18.81 18.08 -3.48
CA ILE A 391 -19.00 18.90 -4.69
C ILE A 391 -20.14 18.36 -5.54
N ILE A 392 -20.16 17.05 -5.82
CA ILE A 392 -21.22 16.42 -6.62
C ILE A 392 -22.59 16.58 -5.93
N SER A 393 -22.63 16.46 -4.60
CA SER A 393 -23.86 16.65 -3.81
C SER A 393 -24.36 18.09 -3.89
N LEU A 394 -23.47 19.08 -3.79
CA LEU A 394 -23.78 20.49 -3.96
C LEU A 394 -24.32 20.78 -5.36
N ILE A 395 -23.69 20.25 -6.41
CA ILE A 395 -24.14 20.44 -7.79
C ILE A 395 -25.55 19.89 -7.98
N LYS A 396 -25.81 18.65 -7.50
CA LYS A 396 -27.15 18.05 -7.57
C LYS A 396 -28.20 18.86 -6.82
N CYS A 397 -27.83 19.41 -5.66
CA CYS A 397 -28.70 20.27 -4.86
C CYS A 397 -29.07 21.55 -5.65
N ILE A 398 -28.07 22.24 -6.21
CA ILE A 398 -28.27 23.47 -7.00
C ILE A 398 -29.14 23.20 -8.24
N GLN A 399 -28.84 22.13 -8.99
CA GLN A 399 -29.61 21.74 -10.18
C GLN A 399 -31.08 21.40 -9.83
N LYS A 400 -31.31 20.65 -8.75
CA LYS A 400 -32.65 20.18 -8.38
C LYS A 400 -33.53 21.29 -7.80
N HIS A 401 -32.99 22.12 -6.92
CA HIS A 401 -33.78 23.13 -6.21
C HIS A 401 -33.95 24.42 -6.98
N HIS A 402 -33.07 24.71 -7.95
CA HIS A 402 -33.06 25.99 -8.65
C HIS A 402 -33.11 25.87 -10.17
N GLY A 403 -33.04 24.67 -10.74
CA GLY A 403 -33.04 24.48 -12.20
C GLY A 403 -31.81 25.03 -12.92
N ILE A 404 -30.78 25.45 -12.17
CA ILE A 404 -29.58 26.10 -12.68
C ILE A 404 -28.71 25.06 -13.39
N LYS A 405 -28.33 25.36 -14.63
CA LYS A 405 -27.36 24.55 -15.39
C LYS A 405 -25.95 24.87 -14.93
N ILE A 406 -25.12 23.86 -14.67
CA ILE A 406 -23.72 24.03 -14.25
C ILE A 406 -22.83 23.36 -15.30
N ASN A 407 -21.94 24.15 -15.91
CA ASN A 407 -20.97 23.68 -16.90
C ASN A 407 -19.54 23.87 -16.38
N PHE A 408 -18.67 22.94 -16.77
CA PHE A 408 -17.24 22.98 -16.51
C PHE A 408 -16.49 23.08 -17.83
N ASP A 409 -15.64 24.09 -17.95
CA ASP A 409 -14.84 24.34 -19.13
C ASP A 409 -13.35 24.42 -18.74
N TRP A 410 -12.50 23.85 -19.58
CA TRP A 410 -11.06 23.95 -19.38
C TRP A 410 -10.55 25.31 -19.87
N THR A 411 -9.73 25.97 -19.06
CA THR A 411 -8.99 27.18 -19.47
C THR A 411 -7.48 26.91 -19.44
N PRO A 412 -6.69 27.42 -20.38
CA PRO A 412 -5.23 27.30 -20.30
C PRO A 412 -4.68 28.09 -19.11
N GLY A 413 -3.79 27.48 -18.33
CA GLY A 413 -3.00 28.15 -17.30
C GLY A 413 -1.85 28.96 -17.91
N HIS A 414 -1.48 30.08 -17.26
CA HIS A 414 -0.37 30.98 -17.67
C HIS A 414 -0.48 31.48 -19.12
N ALA A 415 -1.70 31.76 -19.57
CA ALA A 415 -2.02 32.19 -20.94
C ALA A 415 -2.65 33.60 -20.99
N ASP A 416 -2.34 34.44 -19.99
CA ASP A 416 -2.85 35.81 -19.85
C ASP A 416 -4.39 35.94 -19.80
N VAL A 417 -5.08 34.88 -19.38
CA VAL A 417 -6.53 34.92 -19.12
C VAL A 417 -6.76 35.63 -17.78
N ARG A 418 -7.17 36.90 -17.82
CA ARG A 418 -7.34 37.77 -16.64
C ARG A 418 -8.03 37.08 -15.45
N GLY A 419 -9.14 36.38 -15.69
CA GLY A 419 -9.87 35.68 -14.62
C GLY A 419 -9.07 34.54 -13.97
N ASN A 420 -8.32 33.78 -14.79
CA ASN A 420 -7.46 32.71 -14.30
C ASN A 420 -6.26 33.24 -13.52
N GLU A 421 -5.62 34.32 -14.00
CA GLU A 421 -4.49 34.95 -13.31
C GLU A 421 -4.90 35.51 -11.94
N ILE A 422 -6.12 36.07 -11.82
CA ILE A 422 -6.66 36.50 -10.51
C ILE A 422 -6.88 35.29 -9.61
N ALA A 423 -7.49 34.21 -10.11
CA ALA A 423 -7.71 32.99 -9.34
C ALA A 423 -6.38 32.37 -8.85
N ASP A 424 -5.35 32.29 -9.70
CA ASP A 424 -4.01 31.79 -9.35
C ASP A 424 -3.35 32.65 -8.27
N LYS A 425 -3.42 33.98 -8.40
CA LYS A 425 -2.92 34.89 -7.38
C LYS A 425 -3.61 34.65 -6.03
N LEU A 426 -4.94 34.56 -6.00
CA LEU A 426 -5.71 34.31 -4.78
C LEU A 426 -5.38 32.95 -4.18
N ALA A 427 -5.21 31.91 -5.00
CA ALA A 427 -4.85 30.57 -4.56
C ALA A 427 -3.46 30.55 -3.89
N LYS A 428 -2.47 31.23 -4.48
CA LYS A 428 -1.11 31.37 -3.94
C LYS A 428 -1.08 32.15 -2.62
N GLU A 429 -1.89 33.20 -2.49
CA GLU A 429 -2.06 33.92 -1.23
C GLU A 429 -2.67 33.02 -0.16
N ALA A 430 -3.75 32.29 -0.48
CA ALA A 430 -4.38 31.35 0.44
C ALA A 430 -3.42 30.25 0.91
N ALA A 431 -2.56 29.75 0.00
CA ALA A 431 -1.58 28.72 0.32
C ALA A 431 -0.53 29.21 1.33
N LYS A 432 -0.20 30.51 1.33
CA LYS A 432 0.68 31.13 2.34
C LYS A 432 -0.01 31.27 3.70
N GLU A 433 -1.31 31.55 3.70
CA GLU A 433 -2.14 31.67 4.91
C GLU A 433 -2.48 30.30 5.51
N ALA A 434 -2.34 29.20 4.76
CA ALA A 434 -2.73 27.85 5.17
C ALA A 434 -2.04 27.35 6.46
N ASN A 435 -0.81 27.79 6.75
CA ASN A 435 -0.13 27.41 7.99
C ASN A 435 -0.79 28.00 9.25
N GLN A 436 -1.60 29.05 9.11
CA GLN A 436 -2.24 29.77 10.21
C GLN A 436 -3.63 29.22 10.55
N ILE A 437 -4.16 28.26 9.78
CA ILE A 437 -5.49 27.71 10.04
C ILE A 437 -5.52 26.90 11.34
N GLN A 438 -6.55 27.13 12.14
CA GLN A 438 -6.81 26.36 13.36
C GLN A 438 -7.52 25.03 13.08
N LYS A 439 -8.30 24.97 11.98
CA LYS A 439 -9.04 23.79 11.55
C LYS A 439 -8.85 23.58 10.06
N GLU A 440 -8.40 22.39 9.68
CA GLU A 440 -8.16 22.03 8.29
C GLU A 440 -9.46 21.55 7.63
N ALA A 441 -9.65 21.86 6.34
CA ALA A 441 -10.79 21.34 5.59
C ALA A 441 -10.64 19.83 5.33
N HIS A 442 -9.43 19.40 4.97
CA HIS A 442 -9.09 18.00 4.71
C HIS A 442 -7.56 17.82 4.74
N ILE A 443 -7.06 16.68 5.21
CA ILE A 443 -5.63 16.33 5.18
C ILE A 443 -5.43 15.26 4.11
N THR A 444 -4.49 15.46 3.18
CA THR A 444 -4.16 14.42 2.20
C THR A 444 -3.12 13.46 2.77
N VAL A 445 -3.56 12.26 3.17
CA VAL A 445 -2.69 11.13 3.54
C VAL A 445 -2.87 9.96 2.57
N THR A 446 -1.76 9.52 1.97
CA THR A 446 -1.75 8.41 1.02
C THR A 446 -1.32 7.10 1.67
N LYS A 447 -1.62 5.97 1.02
CA LYS A 447 -1.08 4.64 1.42
C LYS A 447 0.45 4.61 1.42
N GLN A 448 1.10 5.43 0.59
CA GLN A 448 2.56 5.52 0.53
C GLN A 448 3.14 6.33 1.69
N ASP A 449 2.44 7.37 2.14
CA ASP A 449 2.81 8.13 3.35
C ASP A 449 2.83 7.20 4.57
N ILE A 450 1.76 6.44 4.78
CA ILE A 450 1.68 5.48 5.89
C ILE A 450 2.74 4.39 5.79
N LYS A 451 2.99 3.87 4.59
CA LYS A 451 4.09 2.90 4.40
C LYS A 451 5.45 3.51 4.78
N THR A 452 5.65 4.79 4.49
CA THR A 452 6.90 5.49 4.79
C THR A 452 7.02 5.78 6.29
N ALA A 453 5.94 6.28 6.92
CA ALA A 453 5.84 6.48 8.36
C ALA A 453 6.05 5.18 9.16
N ALA A 454 5.37 4.10 8.77
CA ALA A 454 5.55 2.79 9.38
C ALA A 454 7.01 2.31 9.26
N ARG A 455 7.65 2.53 8.10
CA ARG A 455 9.06 2.21 7.89
C ARG A 455 9.99 3.02 8.79
N ILE A 456 9.73 4.30 8.98
CA ILE A 456 10.50 5.18 9.89
C ILE A 456 10.41 4.64 11.32
N LEU A 457 9.19 4.38 11.82
CA LEU A 457 8.97 3.84 13.16
C LEU A 457 9.74 2.54 13.40
N VAL A 458 9.58 1.55 12.51
CA VAL A 458 10.22 0.24 12.72
C VAL A 458 11.73 0.29 12.54
N ASN A 459 12.25 1.17 11.67
CA ASN A 459 13.68 1.38 11.52
C ASN A 459 14.29 2.05 12.76
N LYS A 460 13.60 3.02 13.37
CA LYS A 460 14.03 3.62 14.64
C LYS A 460 14.12 2.58 15.75
N LYS A 461 13.10 1.72 15.88
CA LYS A 461 13.11 0.57 16.80
C LYS A 461 14.24 -0.41 16.51
N TRP A 462 14.49 -0.70 15.23
CA TRP A 462 15.56 -1.61 14.83
C TRP A 462 16.93 -1.05 15.16
N GLN A 463 17.17 0.24 14.86
CA GLN A 463 18.41 0.94 15.17
C GLN A 463 18.67 0.91 16.68
N HIS A 464 17.67 1.27 17.50
CA HIS A 464 17.79 1.19 18.95
C HIS A 464 18.12 -0.24 19.43
N ARG A 465 17.51 -1.29 18.86
CA ARG A 465 17.86 -2.69 19.18
C ARG A 465 19.31 -3.02 18.80
N TRP A 466 19.79 -2.51 17.67
CA TRP A 466 21.15 -2.72 17.19
C TRP A 466 22.19 -2.02 18.07
N ASP A 467 21.94 -0.77 18.43
CA ASP A 467 22.85 0.04 19.25
C ASP A 467 23.08 -0.57 20.64
N ASN A 468 22.08 -1.28 21.16
CA ASN A 468 22.14 -1.96 22.45
C ASN A 468 22.50 -3.46 22.35
N SER A 469 22.87 -3.95 21.16
CA SER A 469 23.22 -5.36 20.96
C SER A 469 24.67 -5.64 21.35
N ASP A 470 24.90 -6.71 22.11
CA ASP A 470 26.24 -7.24 22.35
C ASP A 470 26.84 -7.97 21.13
N THR A 471 26.03 -8.29 20.12
CA THR A 471 26.42 -9.06 18.94
C THR A 471 26.78 -8.16 17.75
N GLY A 472 27.93 -8.41 17.12
CA GLY A 472 28.29 -7.78 15.83
C GLY A 472 29.03 -6.44 15.89
N ARG A 473 29.67 -6.10 17.02
CA ARG A 473 30.41 -4.84 17.32
C ARG A 473 31.46 -4.37 16.27
N LEU A 474 31.75 -5.15 15.23
CA LEU A 474 32.70 -4.84 14.15
C LEU A 474 32.02 -4.33 12.86
N LEU A 475 30.69 -4.27 12.83
CA LEU A 475 29.90 -3.74 11.71
C LEU A 475 29.40 -2.32 12.05
N SER A 476 29.16 -1.48 11.02
CA SER A 476 28.87 -0.04 11.16
C SER A 476 27.79 0.30 12.20
N SER A 477 27.86 1.52 12.74
CA SER A 477 26.87 2.07 13.68
C SER A 477 25.44 2.08 13.10
N ASP A 478 25.26 2.28 11.80
CA ASP A 478 23.93 2.37 11.20
C ASP A 478 23.41 1.02 10.70
N CYS A 479 22.26 0.57 11.21
CA CYS A 479 21.51 -0.57 10.65
C CYS A 479 20.94 -0.27 9.25
N GLN A 480 20.87 1.02 8.90
CA GLN A 480 20.35 1.53 7.64
C GLN A 480 21.39 1.66 6.53
N GLN A 481 22.69 1.47 6.82
CA GLN A 481 23.68 1.42 5.76
C GLN A 481 23.37 0.23 4.86
N LYS A 482 22.67 0.54 3.77
CA LYS A 482 22.50 -0.33 2.60
C LYS A 482 23.89 -0.60 2.07
N SER A 483 24.50 -1.62 2.64
CA SER A 483 25.56 -2.38 2.02
C SER A 483 24.91 -3.17 0.85
N THR A 484 24.35 -2.46 -0.13
CA THR A 484 24.54 -2.87 -1.51
C THR A 484 25.96 -2.48 -1.87
N PHE A 485 26.95 -3.08 -1.20
CA PHE A 485 28.19 -3.30 -1.91
C PHE A 485 27.77 -4.10 -3.14
N ASP A 486 28.11 -3.61 -4.33
CA ASP A 486 28.21 -4.44 -5.51
C ASP A 486 29.30 -5.48 -5.19
N TYR A 487 28.96 -6.44 -4.34
CA TYR A 487 29.83 -7.54 -4.05
C TYR A 487 29.97 -8.32 -5.36
N PRO A 488 31.18 -8.83 -5.67
CA PRO A 488 31.36 -9.74 -6.79
C PRO A 488 30.51 -11.01 -6.57
N ASP A 489 30.71 -12.01 -7.41
CA ASP A 489 30.06 -13.32 -7.30
C ASP A 489 30.02 -13.87 -5.84
N HIS A 490 29.06 -14.78 -5.57
CA HIS A 490 28.78 -15.31 -4.24
C HIS A 490 30.01 -15.83 -3.47
N LYS A 491 31.02 -16.37 -4.17
CA LYS A 491 32.26 -16.89 -3.58
C LYS A 491 33.08 -15.75 -2.98
N THR A 492 33.26 -14.67 -3.71
CA THR A 492 34.02 -13.49 -3.28
C THR A 492 33.31 -12.76 -2.13
N ALA A 493 31.98 -12.59 -2.26
CA ALA A 493 31.15 -11.99 -1.20
C ALA A 493 31.19 -12.80 0.12
N LYS A 494 31.33 -14.13 0.03
CA LYS A 494 31.49 -15.01 1.19
C LYS A 494 32.85 -14.80 1.87
N ILE A 495 33.94 -14.70 1.10
CA ILE A 495 35.29 -14.50 1.64
C ILE A 495 35.36 -13.17 2.40
N ILE A 496 34.97 -12.06 1.76
CA ILE A 496 35.01 -10.71 2.36
C ILE A 496 34.20 -10.65 3.66
N ARG A 497 33.03 -11.30 3.71
CA ARG A 497 32.17 -11.29 4.91
C ARG A 497 32.71 -12.12 6.05
N ASN A 498 33.28 -13.29 5.77
CA ASN A 498 33.86 -14.10 6.84
C ASN A 498 35.13 -13.44 7.41
N LEU A 499 35.86 -12.70 6.58
CA LEU A 499 36.96 -11.84 7.04
C LEU A 499 36.45 -10.71 7.93
N ARG A 500 35.39 -9.97 7.53
CA ARG A 500 34.83 -8.86 8.33
C ARG A 500 34.16 -9.29 9.65
N SER A 501 33.54 -10.46 9.69
CA SER A 501 32.95 -11.01 10.92
C SER A 501 33.99 -11.69 11.82
N GLY A 502 35.21 -11.88 11.33
CA GLY A 502 36.28 -12.59 12.03
C GLY A 502 36.06 -14.09 12.17
N TYR A 503 35.02 -14.66 11.54
CA TYR A 503 34.60 -16.05 11.77
C TYR A 503 35.71 -17.08 11.52
N TYR A 504 36.56 -16.85 10.51
CA TYR A 504 37.69 -17.73 10.19
C TYR A 504 38.99 -17.40 10.92
N LEU A 505 39.01 -16.33 11.71
CA LEU A 505 40.20 -15.91 12.42
C LEU A 505 40.32 -16.70 13.71
N LYS A 506 41.55 -17.11 14.04
CA LYS A 506 41.91 -17.92 15.20
C LYS A 506 41.40 -17.32 16.50
N ASN A 507 41.41 -15.99 16.63
CA ASN A 507 40.88 -15.30 17.81
C ASN A 507 39.36 -15.50 18.00
N TYR A 508 38.58 -15.56 16.92
CA TYR A 508 37.15 -15.87 17.02
C TYR A 508 36.91 -17.37 17.25
N GLN A 509 37.68 -18.22 16.57
CA GLN A 509 37.57 -19.67 16.69
C GLN A 509 37.96 -20.18 18.08
N ASN A 510 38.94 -19.56 18.73
CA ASN A 510 39.33 -19.87 20.11
C ASN A 510 38.16 -19.72 21.10
N LYS A 511 37.25 -18.76 20.86
CA LYS A 511 36.03 -18.58 21.68
C LYS A 511 35.05 -19.74 21.57
N ILE A 512 35.09 -20.49 20.46
CA ILE A 512 34.25 -21.67 20.21
C ILE A 512 34.98 -22.95 20.62
N ASN A 513 36.29 -23.02 20.38
CA ASN A 513 37.16 -24.13 20.70
C ASN A 513 38.47 -23.62 21.29
N GLN A 514 38.63 -23.76 22.60
CA GLN A 514 39.78 -23.23 23.36
C GLN A 514 41.13 -23.87 22.98
N ASN A 515 41.13 -24.96 22.22
CA ASN A 515 42.36 -25.63 21.75
C ASN A 515 43.05 -24.90 20.58
N ILE A 516 42.43 -23.88 20.01
CA ILE A 516 42.98 -23.09 18.90
C ILE A 516 43.73 -21.90 19.48
N ASP A 517 45.04 -21.75 19.23
CA ASP A 517 45.78 -20.55 19.66
C ASP A 517 45.23 -19.30 18.95
N PRO A 518 44.73 -18.28 19.68
CA PRO A 518 44.12 -17.08 19.08
C PRO A 518 45.10 -16.17 18.34
N LYS A 519 46.41 -16.44 18.39
CA LYS A 519 47.45 -15.62 17.78
C LYS A 519 47.63 -15.92 16.29
N CYS A 520 47.90 -14.86 15.55
CA CYS A 520 48.40 -14.90 14.18
C CYS A 520 49.86 -15.38 14.18
N GLU A 521 50.35 -15.79 13.01
CA GLU A 521 51.73 -16.29 12.86
C GLU A 521 52.80 -15.22 13.12
N CYS A 522 52.44 -13.94 13.01
CA CYS A 522 53.31 -12.83 13.44
C CYS A 522 53.33 -12.60 14.97
N GLY A 523 52.61 -13.42 15.75
CA GLY A 523 52.60 -13.39 17.21
C GLY A 523 51.56 -12.47 17.87
N GLN A 524 50.88 -11.61 17.10
CA GLN A 524 49.78 -10.75 17.57
C GLN A 524 48.44 -11.51 17.60
N LEU A 525 47.45 -11.01 18.34
CA LEU A 525 46.09 -11.59 18.29
C LEU A 525 45.48 -11.46 16.89
N GLU A 526 44.92 -12.54 16.36
CA GLU A 526 44.35 -12.55 15.01
C GLU A 526 42.95 -11.91 14.99
N THR A 527 42.88 -10.59 15.20
CA THR A 527 41.65 -9.81 15.08
C THR A 527 41.36 -9.44 13.62
N VAL A 528 40.11 -9.05 13.31
CA VAL A 528 39.72 -8.58 11.97
C VAL A 528 40.58 -7.38 11.55
N GLU A 529 40.74 -6.44 12.47
CA GLU A 529 41.55 -5.24 12.28
C GLU A 529 43.02 -5.58 12.05
N HIS A 530 43.61 -6.46 12.86
CA HIS A 530 44.97 -6.92 12.65
C HIS A 530 45.15 -7.61 11.29
N TYR A 531 44.30 -8.60 10.99
CA TYR A 531 44.40 -9.40 9.76
C TYR A 531 44.20 -8.54 8.50
N LEU A 532 43.21 -7.65 8.49
CA LEU A 532 42.85 -6.86 7.31
C LEU A 532 43.63 -5.57 7.14
N LEU A 533 44.20 -4.98 8.20
CA LEU A 533 44.82 -3.65 8.13
C LEU A 533 46.30 -3.62 8.53
N PHE A 534 46.75 -4.49 9.44
CA PHE A 534 48.03 -4.26 10.14
C PHE A 534 49.02 -5.43 10.13
N CYS A 535 48.59 -6.65 9.77
CA CYS A 535 49.45 -7.82 9.85
C CYS A 535 50.49 -7.81 8.73
N GLU A 536 51.77 -7.78 9.07
CA GLU A 536 52.89 -7.70 8.12
C GLU A 536 52.92 -8.88 7.13
N ASN A 537 52.54 -10.08 7.59
CA ASN A 537 52.48 -11.29 6.75
C ASN A 537 51.49 -11.18 5.58
N TYR A 538 50.52 -10.26 5.66
CA TYR A 538 49.49 -10.07 4.63
C TYR A 538 49.63 -8.74 3.87
N GLU A 539 50.74 -8.00 4.06
CA GLU A 539 50.97 -6.70 3.41
C GLU A 539 50.97 -6.80 1.88
N GLU A 540 51.66 -7.80 1.32
CA GLU A 540 51.74 -7.98 -0.15
C GLU A 540 50.35 -8.29 -0.76
N ALA A 541 49.54 -9.09 -0.06
CA ALA A 541 48.17 -9.40 -0.49
C ALA A 541 47.25 -8.18 -0.42
N ARG A 542 47.41 -7.32 0.60
CA ARG A 542 46.68 -6.06 0.71
C ARG A 542 47.05 -5.08 -0.39
N GLN A 543 48.34 -4.93 -0.69
CA GLN A 543 48.80 -4.05 -1.76
C GLN A 543 48.28 -4.51 -3.13
N LYS A 544 48.26 -5.82 -3.41
CA LYS A 544 47.61 -6.38 -4.62
C LYS A 544 46.13 -6.05 -4.68
N LEU A 545 45.40 -6.24 -3.58
CA LEU A 545 43.97 -5.92 -3.50
C LEU A 545 43.68 -4.43 -3.71
N ILE A 546 44.46 -3.54 -3.08
CA ILE A 546 44.34 -2.09 -3.25
C ILE A 546 44.59 -1.72 -4.72
N HIS A 547 45.63 -2.29 -5.33
CA HIS A 547 45.95 -2.06 -6.73
C HIS A 547 44.81 -2.52 -7.66
N GLU A 548 44.25 -3.71 -7.45
CA GLU A 548 43.10 -4.20 -8.24
C GLU A 548 41.86 -3.32 -8.08
N ILE A 549 41.53 -2.88 -6.86
CA ILE A 549 40.38 -2.00 -6.59
C ILE A 549 40.55 -0.64 -7.27
N TYR A 550 41.73 -0.03 -7.17
CA TYR A 550 42.01 1.28 -7.78
C TYR A 550 42.00 1.24 -9.31
N TYR A 551 42.55 0.18 -9.92
CA TYR A 551 42.70 0.10 -11.38
C TYR A 551 41.50 -0.54 -12.11
N GLN A 552 40.78 -1.50 -11.52
CA GLN A 552 39.63 -2.14 -12.19
C GLN A 552 38.32 -1.34 -12.03
N HIS A 553 38.16 -0.53 -10.99
CA HIS A 553 36.87 0.13 -10.71
C HIS A 553 36.81 1.64 -10.98
N ARG A 554 37.88 2.30 -11.47
CA ARG A 554 37.93 3.77 -11.72
C ARG A 554 37.12 4.55 -10.67
N ILE A 555 37.45 4.38 -9.39
CA ILE A 555 36.96 5.30 -8.38
C ILE A 555 37.77 6.59 -8.56
N VAL A 556 37.25 7.49 -9.39
CA VAL A 556 37.71 8.87 -9.47
C VAL A 556 37.46 9.46 -8.09
N ALA A 557 38.54 9.82 -7.39
CA ALA A 557 38.45 10.58 -6.16
C ALA A 557 37.79 11.93 -6.48
N TYR A 558 36.66 12.19 -5.83
CA TYR A 558 36.17 13.53 -5.50
C TYR A 558 35.92 13.59 -4.01
#